data_AF-A0A9P4QSE8-F1
#
_entry.id   AF-A0A9P4QSE8-F1
#
_cell.length_a   1.000
_cell.length_b   1.000
_cell.length_c   1.000
_cell.angle_alpha   90.00
_cell.angle_beta   90.00
_cell.angle_gamma   90.00
#
_symmetry.space_group_name_H-M   'P 1'
#
loop_
_entity.id
_entity.type
_entity.pdbx_description
1 polymer ?
#
loop_
_entity_poly.entity_id
_entity_poly.type
_entity_poly.pdbx_seq_one_letter_code
_entity_poly.pdbx_strand_id
1 'polypeptide(L)' 'MQLSIILMAVMASFAFARALPDPTPQGYTGPCSDTNCGAKGDNCYKKGCVSWPSLGAPKGCTCSAM' A
#
# COMPACT_ATOMS: atom_id res chain seq x y z
N MET A 1 -28.22 20.35 29.80
CA MET A 1 -28.26 20.64 28.35
C MET A 1 -26.87 20.55 27.72
N GLN A 2 -25.83 21.15 28.33
CA GLN A 2 -24.45 21.11 27.78
C GLN A 2 -23.79 19.73 27.79
N LEU A 3 -24.06 18.90 28.82
CA LEU A 3 -23.47 17.55 28.93
C LEU A 3 -23.83 16.65 27.73
N SER A 4 -25.06 16.77 27.23
CA SER A 4 -25.57 16.01 26.08
C SER A 4 -24.87 16.37 24.77
N ILE A 5 -24.49 17.63 24.60
CA ILE A 5 -23.79 18.14 23.41
C ILE A 5 -22.35 17.61 23.38
N ILE A 6 -21.68 17.62 24.54
CA ILE A 6 -20.31 17.11 24.67
C ILE A 6 -20.28 15.61 24.35
N LEU A 7 -21.27 14.85 24.85
CA LEU A 7 -21.34 13.41 24.59
C LEU A 7 -21.54 13.09 23.10
N MET A 8 -22.37 13.86 22.38
CA MET A 8 -22.56 13.68 20.95
C MET A 8 -21.32 14.04 20.13
N ALA A 9 -20.60 15.10 20.51
CA ALA A 9 -19.36 15.51 19.84
C ALA A 9 -18.25 14.45 19.98
N VAL A 10 -18.15 13.82 21.16
CA VAL A 10 -17.17 12.75 21.43
C VAL A 10 -17.52 11.47 20.66
N MET A 11 -18.79 11.10 20.57
CA MET A 11 -19.20 9.92 19.81
C MET A 11 -18.97 10.09 18.29
N ALA A 12 -19.15 11.31 17.77
CA ALA A 12 -18.91 11.62 16.37
C ALA A 12 -17.42 11.48 16.00
N SER A 13 -16.48 11.92 16.85
CA SER A 13 -15.05 11.85 16.54
C SER A 13 -14.49 10.42 16.47
N PHE A 14 -15.06 9.46 17.19
CA PHE A 14 -14.66 8.05 17.08
C PHE A 14 -15.12 7.36 15.78
N ALA A 15 -16.20 7.84 15.15
CA ALA A 15 -16.71 7.28 13.91
C ALA A 15 -15.79 7.55 12.71
N PHE A 16 -15.10 8.69 12.68
CA PHE A 16 -14.22 9.08 11.57
C PHE A 16 -12.83 8.42 11.63
N ALA A 17 -12.38 7.95 12.80
CA ALA A 17 -11.05 7.35 12.97
C ALA A 17 -10.91 5.94 12.37
N ARG A 18 -12.02 5.30 11.97
CA ARG A 18 -12.04 3.92 11.45
C ARG A 18 -12.15 3.82 9.93
N ALA A 19 -12.26 4.96 9.24
CA ALA A 19 -12.40 5.03 7.79
C ALA A 19 -11.12 5.52 7.09
N LEU A 20 -9.93 5.24 7.63
CA LEU A 20 -8.75 5.26 6.78
C LEU A 20 -8.89 4.06 5.84
N PRO A 21 -9.04 4.27 4.52
CA PRO A 21 -8.93 3.17 3.59
C PRO A 21 -7.58 2.49 3.82
N ASP A 22 -7.63 1.15 3.84
CA ASP A 22 -6.51 0.21 3.82
C ASP A 22 -5.22 0.87 3.29
N PRO A 23 -4.08 0.77 4.01
CA PRO A 23 -2.89 1.55 3.72
C PRO A 23 -2.62 1.47 2.23
N THR A 24 -2.75 2.63 1.56
CA THR A 24 -2.54 2.78 0.12
C THR A 24 -1.41 1.85 -0.28
N PRO A 25 -1.63 0.86 -1.17
CA PRO A 25 -0.64 -0.17 -1.43
C PRO A 25 0.65 0.55 -1.78
N GLN A 26 1.62 0.51 -0.86
CA GLN A 26 2.84 1.28 -0.96
C GLN A 26 3.53 0.78 -2.22
N GLY A 27 3.37 1.54 -3.30
CA GLY A 27 3.93 1.20 -4.59
C GLY A 27 5.44 1.08 -4.41
N TYR A 28 6.01 -0.01 -4.90
CA TYR A 28 7.45 -0.18 -4.86
C TYR A 28 8.10 0.88 -5.75
N THR A 29 8.83 1.81 -5.15
CA THR A 29 9.55 2.90 -5.83
C THR A 29 11.06 2.66 -5.90
N GLY A 30 11.55 1.54 -5.36
CA GLY A 30 12.95 1.15 -5.43
C GLY A 30 13.38 0.66 -6.82
N PRO A 31 14.70 0.54 -7.07
CA PRO A 31 15.20 -0.07 -8.29
C PRO A 31 14.79 -1.55 -8.37
N CYS A 32 14.41 -2.05 -9.54
CA CYS A 32 14.14 -3.47 -9.75
C CYS A 32 15.43 -4.27 -9.51
N SER A 33 15.55 -4.88 -8.33
CA SER A 33 16.68 -5.75 -7.96
C SER A 33 16.27 -7.21 -8.02
N ASP A 34 17.13 -8.05 -8.59
CA ASP A 34 16.89 -9.51 -8.66
C ASP A 34 16.83 -10.18 -7.29
N THR A 35 17.41 -9.58 -6.25
CA THR A 35 17.40 -10.16 -4.89
C THR A 35 16.31 -9.60 -4.00
N ASN A 36 15.62 -8.53 -4.42
CA ASN A 36 14.59 -7.84 -3.64
C ASN A 36 13.61 -7.13 -4.59
N CYS A 37 12.85 -7.93 -5.33
CA CYS A 37 12.02 -7.46 -6.44
C CYS A 37 10.61 -7.09 -5.99
N GLY A 38 10.21 -5.85 -6.31
CA GLY A 38 8.85 -5.37 -6.10
C GLY A 38 8.46 -5.23 -4.63
N ALA A 39 7.19 -4.90 -4.39
CA ALA A 39 6.69 -4.60 -3.04
C ALA A 39 6.73 -5.80 -2.08
N LYS A 40 6.82 -7.02 -2.63
CA LYS A 40 6.93 -8.26 -1.85
C LYS A 40 8.37 -8.65 -1.52
N GLY A 41 9.36 -8.03 -2.18
CA GLY A 41 10.77 -8.37 -2.02
C GLY A 41 11.11 -9.78 -2.52
N ASP A 42 10.54 -10.18 -3.65
CA ASP A 42 10.75 -11.50 -4.22
C ASP A 42 12.20 -11.67 -4.73
N ASN A 43 12.78 -12.86 -4.59
CA ASN A 43 14.09 -13.18 -5.15
C ASN A 43 13.94 -13.79 -6.56
N CYS A 44 14.24 -12.99 -7.58
CA CYS A 44 14.13 -13.31 -9.00
C CYS A 44 15.48 -13.71 -9.65
N TYR A 45 16.51 -14.14 -8.91
CA TYR A 45 17.86 -14.42 -9.45
C TYR A 45 17.92 -15.28 -10.73
N LYS A 46 16.92 -16.17 -10.96
CA LYS A 46 16.84 -17.05 -12.14
C LYS A 46 15.86 -16.56 -13.24
N LYS A 47 15.21 -15.44 -13.00
CA LYS A 47 13.97 -15.00 -13.65
C LYS A 47 14.04 -13.54 -14.14
N GLY A 48 14.80 -12.71 -13.44
CA GLY A 48 14.96 -11.30 -13.76
C GLY A 48 13.84 -10.48 -13.15
N CYS A 49 14.22 -9.44 -12.45
CA CYS A 49 13.31 -8.44 -11.92
C CYS A 49 13.10 -7.34 -12.96
N VAL A 50 11.91 -7.29 -13.56
CA VAL A 50 11.58 -6.30 -14.60
C VAL A 50 10.49 -5.36 -14.12
N SER A 51 10.49 -4.15 -14.67
CA SER A 51 9.41 -3.20 -14.44
C SER A 51 8.09 -3.76 -14.96
N TRP A 52 7.09 -3.90 -14.09
CA TRP A 52 5.78 -4.40 -14.50
C TRP A 52 4.96 -3.28 -15.14
N PRO A 53 4.31 -3.51 -16.31
CA PRO A 53 3.47 -2.49 -16.93
C PRO A 53 2.27 -2.19 -16.03
N SER A 54 2.09 -0.92 -15.63
CA SER A 54 0.93 -0.50 -14.82
C SER A 54 -0.08 0.28 -15.67
N LEU A 55 -1.19 -0.37 -16.02
CA LEU A 55 -2.43 0.30 -16.44
C LEU A 55 -3.31 0.69 -15.24
N GLY A 56 -2.90 0.32 -14.02
CA GLY A 56 -3.57 0.66 -12.77
C GLY A 56 -2.73 0.19 -11.57
N ALA A 57 -2.36 1.14 -10.72
CA ALA A 57 -1.49 1.04 -9.53
C ALA A 57 -0.03 0.52 -9.78
N PRO A 58 1.00 1.23 -9.30
CA PRO A 58 2.40 0.89 -9.55
C PRO A 58 2.85 -0.26 -8.66
N LYS A 59 2.70 -1.50 -9.13
CA LYS A 59 3.51 -2.62 -8.62
C LYS A 59 4.86 -2.57 -9.35
N GLY A 60 5.73 -1.65 -8.94
CA GLY A 60 6.90 -1.18 -9.71
C GLY A 60 7.76 -2.25 -10.39
N CYS A 61 7.89 -3.46 -9.83
CA CYS A 61 8.68 -4.55 -10.41
C CYS A 61 8.06 -5.93 -10.15
N THR A 62 8.35 -6.92 -11.02
CA THR A 62 7.98 -8.34 -10.87
C THR A 62 9.08 -9.27 -11.36
N CYS A 63 9.05 -10.54 -10.96
CA CYS A 63 9.83 -11.59 -11.61
C CYS A 63 9.23 -11.96 -12.97
N SER A 64 9.99 -11.80 -14.06
CA SER A 64 9.64 -12.36 -15.37
C SER A 64 10.33 -13.72 -15.58
N ALA A 65 10.09 -14.42 -16.68
CA ALA A 65 11.11 -15.33 -17.20
C ALA A 65 12.01 -14.49 -18.13
N MET A 66 13.33 -14.69 -18.07
CA MET A 66 14.25 -14.15 -19.08
C MET A 66 14.18 -14.99 -20.35
#